data_AF-A0A954L6P5-F1
#
_entry.id   AF-A0A954L6P5-F1
#
_cell.length_a   1.000
_cell.length_b   1.000
_cell.length_c   1.000
_cell.angle_alpha   90.00
_cell.angle_beta   90.00
_cell.angle_gamma   90.00
#
_symmetry.space_group_name_H-M   'P 1'
#
loop_
_entity.id
_entity.type
_entity.pdbx_description
1 polymer ?
#
loop_
_entity_poly.entity_id
_entity_poly.type
_entity_poly.pdbx_seq_one_letter_code
_entity_poly.pdbx_strand_id
1 'polypeptide(L)'
;DRAGDDKFFARPMSGFMIDTAGQFETDAFGFQMTAVFTTGNDLAKFFDSAGNDTLTANPTIATIQGTGFLHTAQNFDVLVAQSRRGSDVANVFGTTGNDAFTGRAGIAVLSSTGFNYQLDGYATINADGLGGTDLVRFLGGPGNDTLTAHPTSATFQTGTFTMTTTSFERLIGIAGTGANDVAILNDSSGNDIFAGTIGTGELAGTGFFERTLNFDVIRIRGVNGGTNRRVLNNIAFTLIEEGTWI
;
A
#
# COMPACT_ATOMS: atom_id res chain seq x y z
N ASP A 1 3.84 -4.63 -29.23
CA ASP A 1 5.16 -4.99 -28.73
C ASP A 1 6.20 -5.05 -29.84
N ARG A 2 7.25 -4.24 -29.75
CA ARG A 2 8.56 -4.51 -30.36
C ARG A 2 9.58 -4.39 -29.23
N ALA A 3 10.71 -5.08 -29.39
CA ALA A 3 11.82 -5.00 -28.42
C ALA A 3 12.17 -3.54 -28.06
N GLY A 4 12.15 -3.25 -26.77
CA GLY A 4 12.44 -1.93 -26.22
C GLY A 4 11.43 -1.52 -25.17
N ASP A 5 11.69 -0.40 -24.50
CA ASP A 5 10.78 0.12 -23.46
C ASP A 5 9.60 0.84 -24.14
N ASP A 6 8.38 0.47 -23.82
CA ASP A 6 7.14 1.01 -24.39
C ASP A 6 6.31 1.74 -23.32
N LYS A 7 5.44 2.65 -23.76
CA LYS A 7 4.48 3.34 -22.87
C LYS A 7 3.05 3.09 -23.33
N PHE A 8 2.23 2.57 -22.45
CA PHE A 8 0.79 2.43 -22.65
C PHE A 8 0.03 3.43 -21.79
N PHE A 9 -0.94 4.12 -22.38
CA PHE A 9 -1.82 5.06 -21.70
C PHE A 9 -3.27 4.62 -21.91
N ALA A 10 -3.95 4.27 -20.82
CA ALA A 10 -5.33 3.82 -20.84
C ALA A 10 -6.25 4.84 -20.16
N ARG A 11 -7.15 5.42 -20.95
CA ARG A 11 -8.23 6.31 -20.50
C ARG A 11 -9.56 5.64 -20.77
N PRO A 12 -10.64 5.97 -20.05
CA PRO A 12 -11.93 5.26 -20.13
C PRO A 12 -12.49 5.02 -21.55
N MET A 13 -12.18 5.88 -22.52
CA MET A 13 -12.68 5.75 -23.91
C MET A 13 -11.56 5.59 -24.96
N SER A 14 -10.30 5.48 -24.54
CA SER A 14 -9.17 5.39 -25.46
C SER A 14 -7.95 4.75 -24.81
N GLY A 15 -7.30 3.83 -25.51
CA GLY A 15 -5.93 3.41 -25.21
C GLY A 15 -4.98 3.91 -26.30
N PHE A 16 -3.80 4.39 -25.93
CA PHE A 16 -2.71 4.61 -26.88
C PHE A 16 -1.41 4.01 -26.37
N MET A 17 -0.65 3.40 -27.28
CA MET A 17 0.67 2.83 -27.01
C MET A 17 1.69 3.54 -27.90
N ILE A 18 2.81 3.94 -27.31
CA ILE A 18 3.92 4.59 -28.00
C ILE A 18 5.24 3.92 -27.63
N ASP A 19 6.09 3.70 -28.62
CA ASP A 19 7.44 3.18 -28.41
C ASP A 19 8.40 4.24 -27.85
N THR A 20 9.51 3.83 -27.22
CA THR A 20 10.51 4.79 -26.69
C THR A 20 11.07 5.74 -27.75
N ALA A 21 11.13 5.33 -29.02
CA ALA A 21 11.59 6.18 -30.11
C ALA A 21 10.54 7.21 -30.58
N GLY A 22 9.27 7.09 -30.15
CA GLY A 22 8.15 7.91 -30.59
C GLY A 22 7.85 7.79 -32.09
N GLN A 23 8.29 6.69 -32.70
CA GLN A 23 8.17 6.46 -34.14
C GLN A 23 6.88 5.71 -34.49
N PHE A 24 6.30 5.00 -33.52
CA PHE A 24 5.09 4.23 -33.73
C PHE A 24 4.09 4.47 -32.60
N GLU A 25 2.89 4.86 -33.00
CA GLU A 25 1.73 5.05 -32.13
C GLU A 25 0.64 4.07 -32.57
N THR A 26 0.12 3.29 -31.62
CA THR A 26 -1.08 2.47 -31.84
C THR A 26 -2.20 3.03 -31.00
N ASP A 27 -3.23 3.55 -31.69
CA ASP A 27 -4.41 4.12 -31.06
C ASP A 27 -5.61 3.16 -31.13
N ALA A 28 -6.27 2.99 -30.00
CA ALA A 28 -7.55 2.31 -29.88
C ALA A 28 -8.58 3.28 -29.31
N PHE A 29 -9.45 3.83 -30.17
CA PHE A 29 -10.54 4.73 -29.76
C PHE A 29 -11.89 4.01 -29.76
N GLY A 30 -12.72 4.27 -28.74
CA GLY A 30 -14.11 3.79 -28.69
C GLY A 30 -14.27 2.31 -28.33
N PHE A 31 -13.19 1.62 -27.95
CA PHE A 31 -13.26 0.26 -27.45
C PHE A 31 -13.48 0.26 -25.95
N GLN A 32 -14.50 -0.48 -25.51
CA GLN A 32 -14.76 -0.74 -24.10
C GLN A 32 -13.67 -1.63 -23.47
N MET A 33 -12.89 -2.34 -24.29
CA MET A 33 -11.81 -3.21 -23.85
C MET A 33 -10.55 -2.99 -24.67
N THR A 34 -9.41 -2.80 -24.00
CA THR A 34 -8.09 -2.84 -24.65
C THR A 34 -7.16 -3.75 -23.86
N ALA A 35 -6.46 -4.65 -24.55
CA ALA A 35 -5.43 -5.49 -23.95
C ALA A 35 -4.10 -5.23 -24.67
N VAL A 36 -3.07 -4.93 -23.90
CA VAL A 36 -1.74 -4.59 -24.41
C VAL A 36 -0.70 -5.49 -23.76
N PHE A 37 0.24 -5.97 -24.56
CA PHE A 37 1.30 -6.88 -24.18
C PHE A 37 2.62 -6.26 -24.64
N THR A 38 3.65 -6.30 -23.79
CA THR A 38 4.99 -5.76 -24.06
C THR A 38 6.11 -6.71 -23.62
N THR A 39 7.33 -6.41 -24.08
CA THR A 39 8.60 -7.03 -23.65
C THR A 39 9.68 -5.95 -23.55
N GLY A 40 10.16 -5.67 -22.35
CA GLY A 40 11.08 -4.55 -22.12
C GLY A 40 11.00 -4.08 -20.67
N ASN A 41 11.49 -2.86 -20.37
CA ASN A 41 11.13 -2.15 -19.14
C ASN A 41 9.98 -1.17 -19.44
N ASP A 42 8.75 -1.63 -19.33
CA ASP A 42 7.59 -0.94 -19.89
C ASP A 42 6.79 -0.16 -18.84
N LEU A 43 6.13 0.93 -19.29
CA LEU A 43 5.29 1.78 -18.43
C LEU A 43 3.82 1.76 -18.85
N ALA A 44 2.94 1.29 -17.96
CA ALA A 44 1.50 1.45 -18.08
C ALA A 44 1.01 2.67 -17.27
N LYS A 45 0.20 3.52 -17.88
CA LYS A 45 -0.47 4.67 -17.26
C LYS A 45 -1.98 4.52 -17.36
N PHE A 46 -2.64 4.34 -16.22
CA PHE A 46 -4.08 4.17 -16.16
C PHE A 46 -4.76 5.42 -15.58
N PHE A 47 -5.88 5.81 -16.17
CA PHE A 47 -6.71 6.93 -15.72
C PHE A 47 -8.12 6.43 -15.41
N ASP A 48 -8.65 6.88 -14.29
CA ASP A 48 -10.03 6.67 -13.87
C ASP A 48 -11.05 7.34 -14.82
N SER A 49 -12.31 7.02 -14.57
CA SER A 49 -13.49 7.68 -15.10
C SER A 49 -14.05 8.68 -14.11
N ALA A 50 -15.25 9.20 -14.38
CA ALA A 50 -15.96 10.04 -13.41
C ALA A 50 -16.71 9.22 -12.35
N GLY A 51 -16.89 7.92 -12.57
CA GLY A 51 -17.56 6.99 -11.66
C GLY A 51 -16.58 6.34 -10.68
N ASN A 52 -17.05 5.31 -9.98
CA ASN A 52 -16.18 4.49 -9.14
C ASN A 52 -15.50 3.43 -10.00
N ASP A 53 -14.19 3.35 -9.90
CA ASP A 53 -13.34 2.47 -10.67
C ASP A 53 -12.53 1.54 -9.76
N THR A 54 -12.12 0.40 -10.31
CA THR A 54 -11.31 -0.60 -9.62
C THR A 54 -10.05 -0.90 -10.42
N LEU A 55 -8.89 -0.74 -9.77
CA LEU A 55 -7.60 -1.22 -10.25
C LEU A 55 -7.28 -2.56 -9.59
N THR A 56 -6.78 -3.51 -10.36
CA THR A 56 -6.17 -4.76 -9.88
C THR A 56 -4.84 -4.95 -10.59
N ALA A 57 -3.72 -5.03 -9.87
CA ALA A 57 -2.40 -5.20 -10.47
C ALA A 57 -1.50 -6.18 -9.71
N ASN A 58 -0.84 -7.07 -10.44
CA ASN A 58 0.24 -7.95 -9.96
C ASN A 58 1.42 -7.86 -10.97
N PRO A 59 2.61 -8.44 -10.70
CA PRO A 59 3.81 -8.29 -11.54
C PRO A 59 3.65 -8.65 -13.02
N THR A 60 2.60 -9.38 -13.40
CA THR A 60 2.38 -9.84 -14.78
C THR A 60 1.24 -9.10 -15.49
N ILE A 61 0.29 -8.53 -14.74
CA ILE A 61 -0.92 -7.95 -15.32
C ILE A 61 -1.48 -6.86 -14.42
N ALA A 62 -1.85 -5.74 -15.03
CA ALA A 62 -2.62 -4.66 -14.44
C ALA A 62 -3.93 -4.48 -15.21
N THR A 63 -5.03 -4.31 -14.49
CA THR A 63 -6.36 -4.06 -15.05
C THR A 63 -7.04 -2.91 -14.33
N ILE A 64 -7.56 -1.94 -15.07
CA ILE A 64 -8.46 -0.91 -14.55
C ILE A 64 -9.85 -1.10 -15.17
N GLN A 65 -10.87 -1.08 -14.32
CA GLN A 65 -12.25 -1.30 -14.71
C GLN A 65 -13.16 -0.22 -14.13
N GLY A 66 -14.12 0.20 -14.93
CA GLY A 66 -15.20 1.08 -14.52
C GLY A 66 -16.47 0.85 -15.30
N THR A 67 -17.41 1.78 -15.15
CA THR A 67 -18.65 1.72 -15.93
C THR A 67 -18.36 1.93 -17.41
N GLY A 68 -18.50 0.87 -18.21
CA GLY A 68 -18.37 0.92 -19.66
C GLY A 68 -16.94 0.83 -20.20
N PHE A 69 -15.94 0.52 -19.36
CA PHE A 69 -14.57 0.27 -19.82
C PHE A 69 -13.81 -0.74 -18.96
N LEU A 70 -12.85 -1.41 -19.59
CA LEU A 70 -11.89 -2.34 -19.01
C LEU A 70 -10.57 -2.23 -19.79
N HIS A 71 -9.50 -1.81 -19.15
CA HIS A 71 -8.18 -1.81 -19.79
C HIS A 71 -7.25 -2.76 -19.08
N THR A 72 -6.52 -3.55 -19.86
CA THR A 72 -5.57 -4.54 -19.39
C THR A 72 -4.21 -4.26 -20.01
N ALA A 73 -3.18 -4.27 -19.17
CA ALA A 73 -1.78 -4.13 -19.51
C ALA A 73 -1.04 -5.34 -18.95
N GLN A 74 -0.29 -6.06 -19.78
CA GLN A 74 0.48 -7.24 -19.38
C GLN A 74 1.98 -7.03 -19.59
N ASN A 75 2.77 -7.57 -18.66
CA ASN A 75 4.24 -7.51 -18.62
C ASN A 75 4.82 -6.08 -18.58
N PHE A 76 4.22 -5.22 -17.76
CA PHE A 76 4.75 -3.88 -17.50
C PHE A 76 5.45 -3.83 -16.16
N ASP A 77 6.67 -3.29 -16.14
CA ASP A 77 7.49 -3.13 -14.94
C ASP A 77 7.03 -1.90 -14.13
N VAL A 78 6.56 -0.84 -14.79
CA VAL A 78 6.08 0.36 -14.12
C VAL A 78 4.60 0.55 -14.38
N LEU A 79 3.84 0.76 -13.30
CA LEU A 79 2.44 1.16 -13.37
C LEU A 79 2.29 2.52 -12.68
N VAL A 80 1.64 3.47 -13.33
CA VAL A 80 1.14 4.69 -12.71
C VAL A 80 -0.36 4.74 -12.92
N ALA A 81 -1.13 4.55 -11.87
CA ALA A 81 -2.58 4.62 -11.92
C ALA A 81 -3.08 5.90 -11.23
N GLN A 82 -3.95 6.66 -11.89
CA GLN A 82 -4.45 7.94 -11.40
C GLN A 82 -5.96 7.89 -11.21
N SER A 83 -6.39 8.12 -9.97
CA SER A 83 -7.76 8.41 -9.57
C SER A 83 -7.89 9.92 -9.28
N ARG A 84 -8.93 10.54 -9.84
CA ARG A 84 -9.21 11.98 -9.75
C ARG A 84 -10.63 12.25 -9.30
N ARG A 85 -11.55 11.30 -9.51
CA ARG A 85 -12.97 11.37 -9.17
C ARG A 85 -13.42 9.98 -8.70
N GLY A 86 -14.67 9.89 -8.26
CA GLY A 86 -15.19 8.63 -7.73
C GLY A 86 -14.60 8.24 -6.37
N SER A 87 -15.09 7.11 -5.87
CA SER A 87 -14.55 6.42 -4.69
C SER A 87 -13.87 5.15 -5.18
N ASP A 88 -12.65 5.31 -5.67
CA ASP A 88 -11.92 4.24 -6.36
C ASP A 88 -11.16 3.33 -5.40
N VAL A 89 -10.98 2.08 -5.84
CA VAL A 89 -10.25 1.04 -5.12
C VAL A 89 -9.07 0.54 -5.94
N ALA A 90 -7.91 0.42 -5.32
CA ALA A 90 -6.75 -0.28 -5.90
C ALA A 90 -6.43 -1.55 -5.11
N ASN A 91 -6.34 -2.68 -5.80
CA ASN A 91 -5.86 -3.95 -5.26
C ASN A 91 -4.52 -4.26 -5.92
N VAL A 92 -3.43 -4.22 -5.16
CA VAL A 92 -2.08 -4.45 -5.68
C VAL A 92 -1.41 -5.62 -4.98
N PHE A 93 -0.71 -6.43 -5.75
CA PHE A 93 -0.07 -7.66 -5.28
C PHE A 93 1.42 -7.61 -5.56
N GLY A 94 2.21 -8.02 -4.57
CA GLY A 94 3.64 -8.14 -4.60
C GLY A 94 4.13 -9.39 -5.33
N THR A 95 5.22 -9.96 -4.83
CA THR A 95 5.93 -11.11 -5.40
C THR A 95 6.12 -12.20 -4.34
N THR A 96 6.83 -13.27 -4.69
CA THR A 96 7.27 -14.25 -3.67
C THR A 96 8.58 -13.86 -2.99
N GLY A 97 9.09 -12.65 -3.24
CA GLY A 97 10.28 -12.09 -2.61
C GLY A 97 9.97 -10.77 -1.92
N ASN A 98 10.99 -10.17 -1.31
CA ASN A 98 10.80 -8.99 -0.46
C ASN A 98 10.31 -7.77 -1.26
N ASP A 99 9.17 -7.24 -0.84
CA ASP A 99 8.51 -6.08 -1.39
C ASP A 99 8.45 -4.93 -0.39
N ALA A 100 8.27 -3.72 -0.91
CA ALA A 100 8.12 -2.51 -0.13
C ALA A 100 6.86 -1.75 -0.52
N PHE A 101 6.00 -1.49 0.45
CA PHE A 101 4.85 -0.60 0.32
C PHE A 101 5.09 0.69 1.10
N THR A 102 4.89 1.85 0.47
CA THR A 102 4.89 3.15 1.14
C THR A 102 3.60 3.90 0.81
N GLY A 103 2.84 4.27 1.84
CA GLY A 103 1.54 4.92 1.68
C GLY A 103 1.40 6.20 2.50
N ARG A 104 0.80 7.22 1.91
CA ARG A 104 0.35 8.46 2.57
C ARG A 104 -0.94 8.96 1.92
N ALA A 105 -1.54 10.01 2.49
CA ALA A 105 -2.71 10.63 1.87
C ALA A 105 -2.47 10.98 0.39
N GLY A 106 -3.32 10.44 -0.49
CA GLY A 106 -3.32 10.70 -1.93
C GLY A 106 -2.25 10.00 -2.77
N ILE A 107 -1.32 9.26 -2.18
CA ILE A 107 -0.33 8.50 -2.96
C ILE A 107 0.20 7.28 -2.19
N ALA A 108 0.29 6.16 -2.90
CA ALA A 108 1.01 4.98 -2.44
C ALA A 108 1.91 4.41 -3.52
N VAL A 109 2.94 3.70 -3.09
CA VAL A 109 3.87 2.98 -3.97
C VAL A 109 4.06 1.55 -3.43
N LEU A 110 3.79 0.55 -4.26
CA LEU A 110 4.26 -0.82 -4.06
C LEU A 110 5.43 -1.08 -5.01
N SER A 111 6.54 -1.61 -4.51
CA SER A 111 7.73 -1.82 -5.33
C SER A 111 8.53 -3.03 -4.89
N SER A 112 9.22 -3.63 -5.86
CA SER A 112 10.15 -4.74 -5.67
C SER A 112 11.26 -4.69 -6.72
N THR A 113 12.08 -5.73 -6.75
CA THR A 113 12.98 -5.93 -7.88
C THR A 113 12.16 -6.26 -9.13
N GLY A 114 12.24 -5.41 -10.15
CA GLY A 114 11.58 -5.63 -11.44
C GLY A 114 10.17 -5.06 -11.56
N PHE A 115 9.60 -4.42 -10.52
CA PHE A 115 8.38 -3.63 -10.73
C PHE A 115 8.22 -2.45 -9.76
N ASN A 116 7.45 -1.44 -10.18
CA ASN A 116 7.10 -0.26 -9.41
C ASN A 116 5.68 0.24 -9.72
N TYR A 117 4.78 0.21 -8.74
CA TYR A 117 3.39 0.63 -8.87
C TYR A 117 3.14 1.89 -8.07
N GLN A 118 2.89 3.00 -8.75
CA GLN A 118 2.45 4.25 -8.17
C GLN A 118 0.93 4.39 -8.31
N LEU A 119 0.27 4.63 -7.18
CA LEU A 119 -1.17 4.78 -7.06
C LEU A 119 -1.47 6.20 -6.59
N ASP A 120 -1.97 7.06 -7.48
CA ASP A 120 -2.31 8.45 -7.17
C ASP A 120 -3.82 8.59 -6.95
N GLY A 121 -4.22 9.19 -5.82
CA GLY A 121 -5.59 9.62 -5.55
C GLY A 121 -6.60 8.54 -5.14
N TYR A 122 -6.24 7.26 -5.15
CA TYR A 122 -7.14 6.16 -4.74
C TYR A 122 -7.55 6.29 -3.27
N ALA A 123 -8.86 6.35 -3.01
CA ALA A 123 -9.41 6.49 -1.67
C ALA A 123 -9.20 5.23 -0.82
N THR A 124 -9.26 4.05 -1.44
CA THR A 124 -8.99 2.77 -0.79
C THR A 124 -7.92 2.00 -1.54
N ILE A 125 -6.91 1.52 -0.82
CA ILE A 125 -5.83 0.70 -1.37
C ILE A 125 -5.70 -0.56 -0.52
N ASN A 126 -5.73 -1.72 -1.17
CA ASN A 126 -5.43 -3.02 -0.59
C ASN A 126 -4.13 -3.52 -1.23
N ALA A 127 -3.10 -3.73 -0.43
CA ALA A 127 -1.82 -4.24 -0.90
C ALA A 127 -1.49 -5.56 -0.21
N ASP A 128 -1.14 -6.58 -0.99
CA ASP A 128 -0.71 -7.88 -0.48
C ASP A 128 0.75 -8.11 -0.87
N GLY A 129 1.65 -8.26 0.11
CA GLY A 129 3.05 -8.59 -0.12
C GLY A 129 3.26 -10.01 -0.64
N LEU A 130 2.25 -10.88 -0.47
CA LEU A 130 2.28 -12.32 -0.76
C LEU A 130 3.32 -13.08 0.08
N GLY A 131 4.59 -13.10 -0.32
CA GLY A 131 5.60 -13.86 0.40
C GLY A 131 6.96 -13.23 0.32
N GLY A 132 7.78 -13.45 1.34
CA GLY A 132 9.03 -12.73 1.50
C GLY A 132 9.15 -12.24 2.94
N THR A 133 9.94 -11.19 3.12
CA THR A 133 9.93 -10.37 4.34
C THR A 133 9.69 -8.95 3.91
N ASP A 134 8.43 -8.54 3.96
CA ASP A 134 7.97 -7.33 3.31
C ASP A 134 7.92 -6.15 4.28
N LEU A 135 8.12 -4.94 3.74
CA LEU A 135 8.14 -3.71 4.53
C LEU A 135 7.02 -2.77 4.11
N VAL A 136 6.15 -2.43 5.07
CA VAL A 136 5.19 -1.34 4.93
C VAL A 136 5.64 -0.10 5.69
N ARG A 137 5.55 1.06 5.02
CA ARG A 137 5.72 2.39 5.62
C ARG A 137 4.45 3.22 5.44
N PHE A 138 3.82 3.59 6.55
CA PHE A 138 2.70 4.52 6.55
C PHE A 138 3.14 5.90 7.04
N LEU A 139 2.73 6.95 6.32
CA LEU A 139 3.00 8.33 6.70
C LEU A 139 1.69 9.09 6.87
N GLY A 140 1.52 9.61 8.08
CA GLY A 140 0.40 10.41 8.50
C GLY A 140 0.35 11.80 7.89
N GLY A 141 -0.83 12.41 8.01
CA GLY A 141 -1.18 13.70 7.43
C GLY A 141 -1.35 14.80 8.49
N PRO A 142 -1.93 15.94 8.12
CA PRO A 142 -2.20 17.01 9.08
C PRO A 142 -3.41 16.74 9.98
N GLY A 143 -4.22 15.73 9.66
CA GLY A 143 -5.37 15.31 10.48
C GLY A 143 -4.98 14.21 11.46
N ASN A 144 -5.95 13.79 12.29
CA ASN A 144 -5.73 12.64 13.17
C ASN A 144 -5.71 11.36 12.33
N ASP A 145 -4.64 10.58 12.48
CA ASP A 145 -4.40 9.34 11.79
C ASP A 145 -4.63 8.14 12.72
N THR A 146 -5.10 7.03 12.16
CA THR A 146 -5.28 5.79 12.92
C THR A 146 -4.56 4.64 12.22
N LEU A 147 -3.64 4.01 12.96
CA LEU A 147 -2.98 2.77 12.57
C LEU A 147 -3.52 1.62 13.41
N THR A 148 -3.98 0.55 12.78
CA THR A 148 -4.22 -0.74 13.44
C THR A 148 -3.31 -1.78 12.81
N ALA A 149 -2.41 -2.36 13.59
CA ALA A 149 -1.41 -3.33 13.14
C ALA A 149 -1.61 -4.67 13.84
N HIS A 150 -1.41 -5.74 13.07
CA HIS A 150 -1.31 -7.13 13.44
C HIS A 150 0.02 -7.67 12.88
N PRO A 151 0.50 -8.82 13.35
CA PRO A 151 1.82 -9.34 12.99
C PRO A 151 2.19 -9.30 11.50
N THR A 152 1.24 -9.54 10.59
CA THR A 152 1.50 -9.50 9.15
C THR A 152 0.48 -8.67 8.37
N SER A 153 -0.35 -7.87 9.05
CA SER A 153 -1.36 -7.06 8.38
C SER A 153 -1.62 -5.76 9.11
N ALA A 154 -2.04 -4.73 8.39
CA ALA A 154 -2.34 -3.45 8.99
C ALA A 154 -3.38 -2.68 8.20
N THR A 155 -4.09 -1.80 8.88
CA THR A 155 -4.95 -0.79 8.28
C THR A 155 -4.49 0.58 8.77
N PHE A 156 -4.25 1.50 7.83
CA PHE A 156 -3.91 2.88 8.11
C PHE A 156 -4.95 3.82 7.50
N GLN A 157 -5.52 4.66 8.34
CA GLN A 157 -6.49 5.69 7.97
C GLN A 157 -5.85 7.05 8.16
N THR A 158 -5.77 7.83 7.08
CA THR A 158 -5.25 9.20 7.08
C THR A 158 -6.15 10.10 6.23
N GLY A 159 -6.81 11.06 6.87
CA GLY A 159 -7.87 11.84 6.23
C GLY A 159 -9.00 10.95 5.70
N THR A 160 -9.31 11.03 4.40
CA THR A 160 -10.31 10.19 3.73
C THR A 160 -9.72 8.92 3.10
N PHE A 161 -8.41 8.68 3.27
CA PHE A 161 -7.71 7.57 2.65
C PHE A 161 -7.60 6.39 3.61
N THR A 162 -7.92 5.19 3.11
CA THR A 162 -7.72 3.93 3.83
C THR A 162 -6.78 3.03 3.05
N MET A 163 -5.71 2.58 3.71
CA MET A 163 -4.76 1.62 3.14
C MET A 163 -4.75 0.38 4.02
N THR A 164 -4.96 -0.79 3.41
CA THR A 164 -4.86 -2.08 4.08
C THR A 164 -3.71 -2.86 3.46
N THR A 165 -2.83 -3.40 4.30
CA THR A 165 -1.72 -4.25 3.90
C THR A 165 -1.87 -5.65 4.50
N THR A 166 -1.57 -6.69 3.72
CA THR A 166 -1.50 -8.09 4.17
C THR A 166 -0.19 -8.72 3.72
N SER A 167 0.30 -9.70 4.48
CA SER A 167 1.59 -10.34 4.22
C SER A 167 2.74 -9.32 4.29
N PHE A 168 2.75 -8.45 5.31
CA PHE A 168 3.86 -7.54 5.60
C PHE A 168 4.36 -7.75 7.02
N GLU A 169 5.52 -8.38 7.17
CA GLU A 169 6.12 -8.73 8.47
C GLU A 169 6.76 -7.54 9.17
N ARG A 170 7.07 -6.48 8.42
CA ARG A 170 7.71 -5.28 8.95
C ARG A 170 6.86 -4.06 8.71
N LEU A 171 6.56 -3.34 9.77
CA LEU A 171 5.78 -2.11 9.71
C LEU A 171 6.51 -0.92 10.33
N ILE A 172 6.46 0.21 9.64
CA ILE A 172 6.83 1.52 10.19
C ILE A 172 5.65 2.47 9.97
N GLY A 173 4.94 2.81 11.04
CA GLY A 173 3.94 3.87 11.07
C GLY A 173 4.56 5.17 11.58
N ILE A 174 4.37 6.26 10.84
CA ILE A 174 4.79 7.60 11.26
C ILE A 174 3.53 8.45 11.35
N ALA A 175 3.17 8.87 12.56
CA ALA A 175 2.10 9.83 12.78
C ALA A 175 2.46 11.19 12.14
N GLY A 176 1.43 11.90 11.68
CA GLY A 176 1.58 13.17 11.02
C GLY A 176 1.69 14.32 12.01
N THR A 177 0.99 15.42 11.71
CA THR A 177 0.87 16.56 12.64
C THR A 177 -0.52 16.64 13.26
N GLY A 178 -1.26 15.52 13.24
CA GLY A 178 -2.49 15.37 14.00
C GLY A 178 -2.21 15.53 15.49
N ALA A 179 -3.25 15.89 16.24
CA ALA A 179 -3.12 16.08 17.69
C ALA A 179 -3.64 14.89 18.50
N ASN A 180 -4.21 13.88 17.82
CA ASN A 180 -4.75 12.67 18.43
C ASN A 180 -4.50 11.46 17.53
N ASP A 181 -3.26 11.29 17.10
CA ASP A 181 -2.85 10.15 16.28
C ASP A 181 -2.83 8.87 17.15
N VAL A 182 -3.49 7.81 16.68
CA VAL A 182 -3.66 6.56 17.44
C VAL A 182 -3.02 5.38 16.71
N ALA A 183 -2.13 4.66 17.38
CA ALA A 183 -1.67 3.34 16.96
C ALA A 183 -2.26 2.25 17.84
N ILE A 184 -2.80 1.19 17.24
CA ILE A 184 -3.28 -0.02 17.91
C ILE A 184 -2.39 -1.17 17.43
N LEU A 185 -1.59 -1.73 18.31
CA LEU A 185 -0.65 -2.82 18.02
C LEU A 185 -1.16 -4.10 18.69
N ASN A 186 -1.40 -5.14 17.90
CA ASN A 186 -1.94 -6.42 18.39
C ASN A 186 -0.82 -7.47 18.48
N ASP A 187 -0.78 -8.19 19.60
CA ASP A 187 0.13 -9.31 19.81
C ASP A 187 -0.11 -10.47 18.85
N SER A 188 0.87 -11.36 18.80
CA SER A 188 0.76 -12.66 18.15
C SER A 188 0.21 -13.71 19.12
N SER A 189 0.11 -14.97 18.65
CA SER A 189 -0.16 -16.09 19.55
C SER A 189 1.07 -16.52 20.37
N GLY A 190 2.25 -16.05 19.99
CA GLY A 190 3.53 -16.31 20.64
C GLY A 190 3.89 -15.25 21.68
N ASN A 191 5.12 -15.33 22.21
CA ASN A 191 5.60 -14.33 23.17
C ASN A 191 6.01 -13.05 22.43
N ASP A 192 5.45 -11.92 22.85
CA ASP A 192 5.75 -10.62 22.26
C ASP A 192 6.41 -9.65 23.25
N ILE A 193 7.14 -8.68 22.72
CA ILE A 193 7.78 -7.61 23.48
C ILE A 193 7.33 -6.29 22.91
N PHE A 194 6.73 -5.44 23.76
CA PHE A 194 6.56 -4.03 23.47
C PHE A 194 7.69 -3.22 24.13
N ALA A 195 8.37 -2.37 23.36
CA ALA A 195 9.35 -1.42 23.85
C ALA A 195 8.90 0.02 23.54
N GLY A 196 8.81 0.86 24.56
CA GLY A 196 8.43 2.27 24.44
C GLY A 196 9.57 3.20 24.85
N THR A 197 9.89 4.18 24.01
CA THR A 197 10.80 5.29 24.32
C THR A 197 10.17 6.63 23.95
N ILE A 198 10.91 7.73 24.05
CA ILE A 198 10.39 9.04 23.68
C ILE A 198 9.98 9.05 22.18
N GLY A 199 8.69 9.29 21.93
CA GLY A 199 8.12 9.34 20.58
C GLY A 199 8.16 8.02 19.78
N THR A 200 8.56 6.88 20.34
CA THR A 200 8.66 5.61 19.62
C THR A 200 8.04 4.46 20.41
N GLY A 201 7.19 3.66 19.77
CA GLY A 201 6.70 2.39 20.28
C GLY A 201 7.01 1.25 19.32
N GLU A 202 7.56 0.16 19.81
CA GLU A 202 7.93 -1.01 19.01
C GLU A 202 7.26 -2.26 19.57
N LEU A 203 6.51 -3.00 18.75
CA LEU A 203 6.00 -4.32 19.10
C LEU A 203 6.71 -5.36 18.23
N ALA A 204 7.26 -6.39 18.87
CA ALA A 204 8.00 -7.43 18.16
C ALA A 204 7.72 -8.81 18.73
N GLY A 205 7.67 -9.79 17.84
CA GLY A 205 7.53 -11.20 18.17
C GLY A 205 8.23 -12.09 17.16
N THR A 206 7.92 -13.38 17.20
CA THR A 206 8.48 -14.31 16.22
C THR A 206 7.90 -14.00 14.84
N GLY A 207 8.76 -13.59 13.91
CA GLY A 207 8.39 -13.39 12.50
C GLY A 207 7.81 -12.03 12.15
N PHE A 208 7.71 -11.08 13.10
CA PHE A 208 7.23 -9.74 12.79
C PHE A 208 7.87 -8.63 13.64
N PHE A 209 7.81 -7.41 13.13
CA PHE A 209 8.27 -6.21 13.79
C PHE A 209 7.46 -4.98 13.37
N GLU A 210 6.87 -4.30 14.35
CA GLU A 210 6.09 -3.08 14.16
C GLU A 210 6.75 -1.93 14.90
N ARG A 211 6.96 -0.81 14.22
CA ARG A 211 7.47 0.44 14.80
C ARG A 211 6.49 1.57 14.54
N THR A 212 6.21 2.34 15.57
CA THR A 212 5.39 3.54 15.53
C THR A 212 6.22 4.74 15.96
N LEU A 213 6.06 5.87 15.28
CA LEU A 213 6.79 7.11 15.51
C LEU A 213 5.78 8.25 15.66
N ASN A 214 5.94 9.04 16.72
CA ASN A 214 5.20 10.28 17.03
C ASN A 214 3.68 10.14 17.24
N PHE A 215 3.15 8.92 17.42
CA PHE A 215 1.73 8.75 17.76
C PHE A 215 1.45 9.30 19.16
N ASP A 216 0.35 10.03 19.33
CA ASP A 216 -0.08 10.58 20.62
C ASP A 216 -0.58 9.48 21.57
N VAL A 217 -1.22 8.46 21.01
CA VAL A 217 -1.73 7.29 21.74
C VAL A 217 -1.23 6.02 21.10
N ILE A 218 -0.64 5.15 21.92
CA ILE A 218 -0.32 3.78 21.53
C ILE A 218 -1.15 2.85 22.42
N ARG A 219 -2.00 2.04 21.80
CA ARG A 219 -2.73 0.95 22.43
C ARG A 219 -2.05 -0.37 22.08
N ILE A 220 -1.60 -1.11 23.08
CA ILE A 220 -1.06 -2.45 22.91
C ILE A 220 -2.07 -3.49 23.38
N ARG A 221 -2.34 -4.51 22.56
CA ARG A 221 -3.35 -5.54 22.84
C ARG A 221 -2.67 -6.90 22.92
N GLY A 222 -2.48 -7.39 24.15
CA GLY A 222 -1.88 -8.67 24.49
C GLY A 222 -2.96 -9.74 24.74
N VAL A 223 -3.78 -10.01 23.73
CA VAL A 223 -5.02 -10.81 23.85
C VAL A 223 -5.02 -12.08 23.02
N ASN A 224 -4.02 -12.30 22.16
CA ASN A 224 -3.97 -13.43 21.22
C ASN A 224 -3.12 -14.59 21.72
N GLY A 225 -2.36 -14.43 22.80
CA GLY A 225 -1.64 -15.52 23.46
C GLY A 225 -0.34 -15.07 24.09
N GLY A 226 0.58 -16.02 24.25
CA GLY A 226 1.93 -15.73 24.71
C GLY A 226 2.10 -15.25 26.15
N THR A 227 3.36 -15.08 26.53
CA THR A 227 3.80 -14.29 27.68
C THR A 227 4.38 -12.98 27.16
N ASN A 228 3.57 -11.93 27.15
CA ASN A 228 3.95 -10.65 26.57
C ASN A 228 4.63 -9.77 27.60
N ARG A 229 5.71 -9.10 27.19
CA ARG A 229 6.53 -8.22 28.04
C ARG A 229 6.44 -6.79 27.57
N ARG A 230 6.48 -5.84 28.50
CA ARG A 230 6.68 -4.42 28.15
C ARG A 230 7.92 -3.83 28.79
N VAL A 231 8.63 -2.99 28.04
CA VAL A 231 9.82 -2.27 28.48
C VAL A 231 9.63 -0.80 28.15
N LEU A 232 9.50 0.05 29.16
CA LEU A 232 9.26 1.48 28.98
C LEU A 232 10.46 2.29 29.48
N ASN A 233 10.92 3.24 28.68
CA ASN A 233 11.99 4.17 29.02
C ASN A 233 11.64 5.58 28.57
N ASN A 234 11.10 6.40 29.49
CA ASN A 234 10.75 7.80 29.26
C ASN A 234 9.89 8.02 27.99
N ILE A 235 8.61 7.65 28.06
CA ILE A 235 7.66 7.80 26.95
C ILE A 235 7.04 9.21 26.93
N ALA A 236 6.67 9.68 25.74
CA ALA A 236 5.98 10.96 25.53
C ALA A 236 4.58 10.81 24.89
N PHE A 237 4.09 9.58 24.78
CA PHE A 237 2.76 9.25 24.29
C PHE A 237 1.93 8.64 25.42
N THR A 238 0.61 8.63 25.25
CA THR A 238 -0.31 7.89 26.14
C THR A 238 -0.27 6.41 25.78
N LEU A 239 0.18 5.57 26.70
CA LEU A 239 0.11 4.11 26.56
C LEU A 239 -1.20 3.57 27.13
N ILE A 240 -1.94 2.80 26.33
CA ILE A 240 -3.11 2.03 26.77
C ILE A 240 -2.77 0.54 26.63
N GLU A 241 -2.89 -0.20 27.71
CA GLU A 241 -2.60 -1.64 27.73
C GLU A 241 -3.90 -2.43 27.84
N GLU A 242 -4.11 -3.37 26.94
CA GLU A 242 -5.19 -4.35 26.98
C GLU A 242 -4.59 -5.77 27.01
N GLY A 243 -5.20 -6.68 27.77
CA GLY A 243 -4.69 -8.04 27.91
C GLY A 243 -3.53 -8.16 28.89
N THR A 244 -2.70 -9.18 28.72
CA THR A 244 -1.64 -9.52 29.70
C THR A 244 -0.29 -8.97 29.24
N TRP A 245 0.27 -8.04 30.02
CA TRP A 245 1.63 -7.51 29.84
C TRP A 245 2.37 -7.57 31.17
N ILE A 246 3.53 -8.25 31.19
CA ILE A 246 4.41 -8.35 32.36
C ILE A 246 5.63 -7.45 32.25
#